data_AF-A0A1H9XSL0-F1
#
_entry.id   AF-A0A1H9XSL0-F1
#
_cell.length_a   1.000
_cell.length_b   1.000
_cell.length_c   1.000
_cell.angle_alpha   90.00
_cell.angle_beta   90.00
_cell.angle_gamma   90.00
#
_symmetry.space_group_name_H-M   'P 1'
#
loop_
_entity.id
_entity.type
_entity.pdbx_description
1 polymer ?
#
loop_
_entity_poly.entity_id
_entity_poly.type
_entity_poly.pdbx_seq_one_letter_code
_entity_poly.pdbx_strand_id
1 'polypeptide(L)'
;MDAVDAAVELAATLRPLPLEYPDTVTHIAALLAGDPRNRDQVRAVVEIVIGDALADPFWETTANRWRSSLPHWVRPPWVGATVRRLAAAGVLVATGRYARSTDAKGGNGGKLQPIYALNLDPVRRPDPASVVEAAVS
;
A
#
# COMPACT_ATOMS: atom_id res chain seq x y z
N MET A 1 7.89 5.52 16.17
CA MET A 1 7.19 5.69 14.89
C MET A 1 6.23 4.52 14.80
N ASP A 2 4.93 4.78 14.69
CA ASP A 2 3.93 3.72 14.50
C ASP A 2 4.19 3.00 13.16
N ALA A 3 3.81 1.73 13.04
CA ALA A 3 3.93 0.97 11.80
C ALA A 3 3.21 1.67 10.63
N VAL A 4 2.09 2.33 10.94
CA VAL A 4 1.36 3.18 10.01
C VAL A 4 2.20 4.37 9.57
N ASP A 5 2.80 5.12 10.50
CA ASP A 5 3.66 6.27 10.18
C ASP A 5 4.84 5.87 9.29
N ALA A 6 5.48 4.75 9.61
CA ALA A 6 6.63 4.26 8.86
C ALA A 6 6.24 3.80 7.44
N ALA A 7 5.07 3.20 7.26
CA ALA A 7 4.56 2.83 5.96
C ALA A 7 4.08 4.05 5.15
N VAL A 8 3.54 5.09 5.80
CA VAL A 8 3.24 6.39 5.18
C VAL A 8 4.53 7.04 4.67
N GLU A 9 5.60 7.04 5.47
CA GLU A 9 6.90 7.56 5.05
C GLU A 9 7.50 6.74 3.91
N LEU A 10 7.44 5.41 3.97
CA LEU A 10 7.89 4.54 2.88
C LEU A 10 7.09 4.83 1.60
N ALA A 11 5.77 4.87 1.67
CA ALA A 11 4.92 5.20 0.53
C ALA A 11 5.26 6.58 -0.06
N ALA A 12 5.56 7.57 0.77
CA ALA A 12 5.95 8.92 0.32
C ALA A 12 7.37 8.98 -0.27
N THR A 13 8.29 8.11 0.15
CA THR A 13 9.72 8.16 -0.22
C THR A 13 10.11 7.31 -1.42
N LEU A 14 9.28 6.35 -1.84
CA LEU A 14 9.51 5.46 -2.99
C LEU A 14 9.58 6.21 -4.33
N ARG A 15 10.61 7.02 -4.61
CA ARG A 15 10.79 7.56 -5.96
C ARG A 15 11.10 6.39 -6.92
N PRO A 16 10.42 6.27 -8.06
CA PRO A 16 10.77 5.24 -9.03
C PRO A 16 12.18 5.54 -9.57
N LEU A 17 13.09 4.56 -9.54
CA LEU A 17 14.36 4.65 -10.24
C LEU A 17 14.09 4.41 -11.74
N PRO A 18 14.69 5.19 -12.66
CA PRO A 18 14.35 5.15 -14.10
C PRO A 18 14.68 3.84 -14.84
N LEU A 19 15.27 2.84 -14.19
CA LEU A 19 15.88 1.68 -14.86
C LEU A 19 15.15 0.35 -14.62
N GLU A 20 14.02 0.35 -13.91
CA GLU A 20 13.24 -0.87 -13.65
C GLU A 20 11.86 -0.84 -14.34
N TYR A 21 11.76 -1.59 -15.45
CA TYR A 21 10.59 -2.41 -15.85
C TYR A 21 9.30 -1.76 -16.45
N PRO A 22 8.49 -2.53 -17.21
CA PRO A 22 7.57 -2.04 -18.27
C PRO A 22 6.14 -1.67 -17.84
N ASP A 23 5.80 -1.59 -16.55
CA ASP A 23 4.42 -1.33 -16.12
C ASP A 23 4.15 0.17 -15.90
N THR A 24 3.71 0.83 -16.98
CA THR A 24 3.27 2.24 -17.04
C THR A 24 2.35 2.64 -15.88
N VAL A 25 1.50 1.72 -15.43
CA VAL A 25 0.52 1.97 -14.36
C VAL A 25 1.22 2.15 -13.02
N THR A 26 2.21 1.31 -12.74
CA THR A 26 3.04 1.39 -11.54
C THR A 26 3.90 2.66 -11.56
N HIS A 27 4.38 3.09 -12.73
CA HIS A 27 5.11 4.35 -12.88
C HIS A 27 4.22 5.58 -12.60
N ILE A 28 3.03 5.62 -13.19
CA ILE A 28 2.07 6.71 -12.94
C ILE A 28 1.70 6.75 -11.45
N ALA A 29 1.42 5.59 -10.85
CA ALA A 29 1.15 5.50 -9.42
C ALA A 29 2.30 6.05 -8.58
N ALA A 30 3.54 5.80 -9.01
CA ALA A 30 4.72 6.24 -8.31
C ALA A 30 5.00 7.75 -8.44
N LEU A 31 4.81 8.31 -9.63
CA LEU A 31 4.88 9.76 -9.86
C LEU A 31 3.81 10.51 -9.06
N LEU A 32 2.58 10.00 -9.11
CA LEU A 32 1.45 10.55 -8.39
C LEU A 32 1.76 10.58 -6.88
N ALA A 33 2.20 9.45 -6.30
CA ALA A 33 2.46 9.36 -4.87
C ALA A 33 3.70 10.14 -4.40
N GLY A 34 4.65 10.43 -5.30
CA GLY A 34 5.85 11.20 -5.00
C GLY A 34 5.68 12.72 -5.07
N ASP A 35 4.57 13.23 -5.60
CA ASP A 35 4.28 14.68 -5.63
C ASP A 35 3.80 15.16 -4.24
N PRO A 36 4.50 16.11 -3.60
CA PRO A 36 4.14 16.62 -2.26
C PRO A 36 2.70 17.12 -2.13
N ARG A 37 2.09 17.58 -3.22
CA ARG A 37 0.70 18.08 -3.23
C ARG A 37 -0.31 16.97 -2.96
N ASN A 38 0.09 15.71 -3.11
CA ASN A 38 -0.77 14.54 -2.95
C ASN A 38 -0.51 13.79 -1.66
N ARG A 39 0.39 14.30 -0.80
CA ARG A 39 0.81 13.65 0.44
C ARG A 39 -0.37 13.30 1.34
N ASP A 40 -1.34 14.20 1.49
CA ASP A 40 -2.51 13.95 2.33
C ASP A 40 -3.40 12.84 1.75
N GLN A 41 -3.55 12.77 0.43
CA GLN A 41 -4.31 11.71 -0.24
C GLN A 41 -3.66 10.34 -0.03
N VAL A 42 -2.35 10.28 -0.24
CA VAL A 42 -1.57 9.05 -0.03
C VAL A 42 -1.65 8.64 1.44
N ARG A 43 -1.44 9.59 2.37
CA ARG A 43 -1.50 9.35 3.81
C ARG A 43 -2.83 8.75 4.23
N ALA A 44 -3.96 9.38 3.85
CA ALA A 44 -5.27 8.86 4.22
C ALA A 44 -5.55 7.46 3.67
N VAL A 45 -5.11 7.16 2.43
CA VAL A 45 -5.27 5.81 1.87
C VAL A 45 -4.41 4.80 2.65
N VAL A 46 -3.16 5.12 2.96
CA VAL A 46 -2.25 4.23 3.71
C VAL A 46 -2.79 3.98 5.11
N GLU A 47 -3.16 5.02 5.86
CA GLU A 47 -3.71 4.90 7.22
C GLU A 47 -4.92 3.97 7.26
N ILE A 48 -5.83 4.11 6.29
CA ILE A 48 -7.05 3.30 6.22
C ILE A 48 -6.79 1.86 5.80
N VAL A 49 -5.92 1.64 4.81
CA VAL A 49 -5.61 0.28 4.33
C VAL A 49 -4.83 -0.51 5.37
N ILE A 50 -3.83 0.12 6.00
CA ILE A 50 -3.01 -0.53 7.03
C ILE A 50 -3.81 -0.67 8.33
N GLY A 51 -4.58 0.34 8.72
CA GLY A 51 -5.46 0.26 9.88
C GLY A 51 -6.48 -0.87 9.76
N ASP A 52 -7.09 -1.07 8.57
CA ASP A 52 -7.98 -2.19 8.31
C ASP A 52 -7.27 -3.56 8.42
N ALA A 53 -6.05 -3.66 7.88
CA ALA A 53 -5.26 -4.89 7.98
C ALA A 53 -4.88 -5.18 9.44
N LEU A 54 -4.41 -4.19 10.21
CA LEU A 54 -4.03 -4.36 11.61
C LEU A 54 -5.21 -4.73 12.52
N ALA A 55 -6.43 -4.35 12.15
CA ALA A 55 -7.66 -4.75 12.84
C ALA A 55 -8.10 -6.19 12.51
N ASP A 56 -7.53 -6.81 11.48
CA ASP A 56 -7.81 -8.19 11.10
C ASP A 56 -6.94 -9.20 11.86
N PRO A 57 -7.47 -10.31 12.42
CA PRO A 57 -6.66 -11.32 13.09
C PRO A 57 -5.59 -11.99 12.22
N PHE A 58 -5.75 -11.98 10.89
CA PHE A 58 -4.78 -12.54 9.94
C PHE A 58 -3.91 -11.48 9.28
N TRP A 59 -4.05 -10.22 9.71
CA TRP A 59 -3.41 -9.06 9.11
C TRP A 59 -3.74 -8.90 7.62
N GLU A 60 -4.97 -9.27 7.24
CA GLU A 60 -5.43 -9.23 5.87
C GLU A 60 -6.34 -8.06 5.59
N THR A 61 -6.25 -7.53 4.36
CA THR A 61 -7.08 -6.45 3.89
C THR A 61 -7.62 -6.70 2.49
N THR A 62 -8.77 -6.11 2.21
CA THR A 62 -9.36 -6.07 0.87
C THR A 62 -10.16 -4.80 0.70
N ALA A 63 -10.27 -4.31 -0.53
CA ALA A 63 -10.93 -3.04 -0.80
C ALA A 63 -12.42 -3.02 -0.44
N ASN A 64 -13.07 -4.17 -0.26
CA ASN A 64 -14.43 -4.18 0.31
C ASN A 64 -14.50 -3.67 1.76
N ARG A 65 -13.44 -3.85 2.56
CA ARG A 65 -13.45 -3.53 3.99
C ARG A 65 -13.23 -2.05 4.24
N TRP A 66 -12.29 -1.45 3.52
CA TRP A 66 -11.84 -0.08 3.81
C TRP A 66 -12.36 1.00 2.87
N ARG A 67 -12.89 0.66 1.68
CA ARG A 67 -13.27 1.66 0.66
C ARG A 67 -14.33 2.64 1.15
N SER A 68 -15.27 2.20 1.99
CA SER A 68 -16.29 3.07 2.59
C SER A 68 -15.76 3.99 3.68
N SER A 69 -14.58 3.70 4.23
CA SER A 69 -13.94 4.50 5.29
C SER A 69 -13.07 5.63 4.72
N LEU A 70 -12.81 5.63 3.42
CA LEU A 70 -12.04 6.68 2.76
C LEU A 70 -12.73 8.05 2.87
N PRO A 71 -12.00 9.11 3.26
CA PRO A 71 -12.55 10.46 3.28
C PRO A 71 -13.03 10.89 1.89
N HIS A 72 -14.11 11.65 1.84
CA HIS A 72 -14.73 12.11 0.59
C HIS A 72 -13.80 12.99 -0.29
N TRP A 73 -12.76 13.58 0.30
CA TRP A 73 -11.76 14.39 -0.41
C TRP A 73 -10.68 13.54 -1.10
N VAL A 74 -10.58 12.23 -0.78
CA VAL A 74 -9.68 11.30 -1.46
C VAL A 74 -10.25 10.98 -2.84
N ARG A 75 -9.49 11.29 -3.90
CA ARG A 75 -9.95 11.03 -5.28
C ARG A 75 -9.69 9.56 -5.65
N PRO A 76 -10.62 8.88 -6.33
CA PRO A 76 -10.49 7.45 -6.66
C PRO A 76 -9.16 7.02 -7.31
N PRO A 77 -8.54 7.80 -8.23
CA PRO A 77 -7.25 7.42 -8.81
C PRO A 77 -6.13 7.23 -7.78
N TRP A 78 -6.16 7.99 -6.67
CA TRP A 78 -5.17 7.92 -5.59
C TRP A 78 -5.23 6.62 -4.81
N VAL A 79 -6.43 6.06 -4.68
CA VAL A 79 -6.65 4.80 -3.98
C VAL A 79 -5.92 3.66 -4.69
N GLY A 80 -6.19 3.49 -5.98
CA GLY A 80 -5.57 2.44 -6.79
C GLY A 80 -4.06 2.62 -6.92
N ALA A 81 -3.60 3.85 -7.12
CA ALA A 81 -2.18 4.18 -7.21
C ALA A 81 -1.44 3.81 -5.90
N THR A 82 -1.98 4.22 -4.76
CA THR A 82 -1.35 3.98 -3.45
C THR A 82 -1.31 2.50 -3.12
N VAL A 83 -2.40 1.76 -3.31
CA VAL A 83 -2.45 0.31 -3.05
C VAL A 83 -1.45 -0.45 -3.94
N ARG A 84 -1.35 -0.09 -5.23
CA ARG A 84 -0.35 -0.69 -6.13
C ARG A 84 1.07 -0.44 -5.67
N ARG A 85 1.35 0.75 -5.16
CA ARG A 85 2.68 1.11 -4.65
C ARG A 85 3.02 0.38 -3.35
N LEU A 86 2.06 0.22 -2.44
CA LEU A 86 2.23 -0.62 -1.25
C LEU A 86 2.51 -2.08 -1.64
N ALA A 87 1.85 -2.58 -2.67
CA ALA A 87 2.11 -3.92 -3.19
C ALA A 87 3.51 -4.04 -3.84
N ALA A 88 3.89 -3.08 -4.68
CA ALA A 88 5.22 -3.04 -5.29
C ALA A 88 6.35 -2.92 -4.25
N ALA A 89 6.08 -2.24 -3.14
CA ALA A 89 7.02 -2.10 -2.03
C ALA A 89 7.05 -3.32 -1.09
N GLY A 90 6.26 -4.35 -1.37
CA GLY A 90 6.15 -5.55 -0.54
C GLY A 90 5.43 -5.35 0.80
N VAL A 91 4.81 -4.18 1.03
CA VAL A 91 3.99 -3.91 2.23
C VAL A 91 2.66 -4.65 2.17
N LEU A 92 2.08 -4.75 0.98
CA LEU A 92 0.90 -5.58 0.70
C LEU A 92 1.29 -6.78 -0.15
N VAL A 93 1.18 -7.98 0.40
CA VAL A 93 1.53 -9.21 -0.32
C VAL A 93 0.25 -9.92 -0.74
N ALA A 94 0.11 -10.18 -2.04
CA ALA A 94 -1.06 -10.89 -2.54
C ALA A 94 -1.10 -12.31 -1.97
N THR A 95 -2.21 -12.70 -1.35
CA THR A 95 -2.35 -14.01 -0.68
C THR A 95 -2.70 -15.16 -1.63
N GLY A 96 -2.93 -14.86 -2.91
CA GLY A 96 -3.50 -15.79 -3.89
C GLY A 96 -5.02 -16.00 -3.76
N ARG A 97 -5.65 -15.49 -2.70
CA ARG A 97 -7.11 -15.49 -2.53
C ARG A 97 -7.75 -14.21 -3.08
N TYR A 98 -9.01 -14.34 -3.47
CA TYR A 98 -9.78 -13.26 -4.07
C TYR A 98 -11.15 -13.13 -3.43
N ALA A 99 -11.62 -11.90 -3.25
CA ALA A 99 -12.99 -11.58 -2.89
C ALA A 99 -13.77 -11.07 -4.11
N ARG A 100 -15.09 -11.23 -4.12
CA ARG A 100 -15.97 -10.55 -5.07
C ARG A 100 -16.14 -9.10 -4.62
N SER A 101 -15.84 -8.15 -5.50
CA SER A 101 -15.97 -6.73 -5.21
C SER A 101 -17.45 -6.33 -5.01
N THR A 102 -17.71 -5.56 -3.96
CA THR A 102 -19.03 -4.98 -3.65
C THR A 102 -19.20 -3.58 -4.25
N ASP A 103 -18.20 -3.07 -4.98
CA ASP A 103 -18.20 -1.74 -5.57
C ASP A 103 -19.06 -1.66 -6.84
N ALA A 104 -20.39 -1.63 -6.64
CA ALA A 104 -21.34 -1.43 -7.71
C ALA A 104 -21.24 -0.03 -8.34
N LYS A 105 -20.94 0.99 -7.52
CA LYS A 105 -20.89 2.41 -7.96
C LYS A 105 -19.71 2.68 -8.89
N GLY A 106 -18.55 2.08 -8.65
CA GLY A 106 -17.37 2.18 -9.49
C GLY A 106 -17.32 1.18 -10.65
N GLY A 107 -18.40 0.43 -10.91
CA GLY A 107 -18.45 -0.55 -12.00
C GLY A 107 -17.57 -1.78 -11.77
N ASN A 108 -17.21 -2.05 -10.52
CA ASN A 108 -16.38 -3.19 -10.13
C ASN A 108 -17.18 -4.31 -9.45
N GLY A 109 -18.50 -4.16 -9.30
CA GLY A 109 -19.38 -5.15 -8.69
C GLY A 109 -19.17 -6.54 -9.30
N GLY A 110 -18.95 -7.54 -8.45
CA GLY A 110 -18.76 -8.94 -8.85
C GLY A 110 -17.39 -9.27 -9.46
N LYS A 111 -16.54 -8.29 -9.78
CA LYS A 111 -15.17 -8.57 -10.25
C LYS A 111 -14.33 -9.16 -9.11
N LEU A 112 -13.37 -10.02 -9.46
CA LEU A 112 -12.40 -10.52 -8.49
C LEU A 112 -11.46 -9.38 -8.09
N GLN A 113 -11.24 -9.23 -6.79
CA GLN A 113 -10.21 -8.36 -6.25
C GLN A 113 -9.34 -9.15 -5.27
N PRO A 114 -8.03 -8.89 -5.25
CA PRO A 114 -7.11 -9.61 -4.38
C PRO A 114 -7.39 -9.34 -2.89
N ILE A 115 -7.07 -10.33 -2.08
CA ILE A 115 -6.86 -10.19 -0.64
C ILE A 115 -5.36 -10.08 -0.40
N TYR A 116 -4.95 -9.04 0.30
CA TYR A 116 -3.55 -8.80 0.65
C TYR A 116 -3.30 -9.11 2.11
N ALA A 117 -2.15 -9.70 2.42
CA ALA A 117 -1.60 -9.75 3.76
C ALA A 117 -0.65 -8.56 3.97
N LEU A 118 -0.68 -7.96 5.15
CA LEU A 118 0.24 -6.91 5.55
C LEU A 118 1.59 -7.51 5.91
N ASN A 119 2.65 -6.96 5.32
CA ASN A 119 4.03 -7.25 5.64
C ASN A 119 4.73 -5.96 6.08
N LEU A 120 5.21 -5.93 7.32
CA LEU A 120 5.90 -4.77 7.90
C LEU A 120 7.42 -4.87 7.82
N ASP A 121 7.98 -5.97 7.32
CA ASP A 121 9.43 -6.14 7.18
C ASP A 121 10.08 -5.07 6.28
N PRO A 122 9.47 -4.65 5.15
CA PRO A 122 10.00 -3.54 4.33
C PRO A 122 10.02 -2.19 5.04
N VAL A 123 9.27 -2.07 6.14
CA VAL A 123 9.04 -0.82 6.89
C VAL A 123 9.83 -0.82 8.19
N ARG A 124 10.15 -1.99 8.75
CA ARG A 124 11.10 -2.11 9.85
C ARG A 124 12.45 -1.62 9.36
N ARG A 125 12.96 -0.52 9.94
CA ARG A 125 14.37 -0.15 9.78
C ARG A 125 15.21 -1.40 10.10
N PRO A 126 16.21 -1.77 9.29
CA PRO A 126 17.23 -2.66 9.78
C PRO A 126 17.82 -2.01 11.03
N ASP A 127 17.84 -2.76 12.13
CA ASP A 127 18.60 -2.37 13.30
C ASP A 127 20.05 -2.16 12.83
N PRO A 128 20.67 -0.99 13.01
CA PRO A 128 22.07 -0.81 12.63
C PRO A 128 22.99 -1.86 13.28
N ALA A 129 22.57 -2.51 14.37
CA ALA A 129 23.29 -3.62 14.97
C ALA A 129 23.21 -4.94 14.17
N SER A 130 22.11 -5.21 13.44
CA SER A 130 21.93 -6.49 12.73
C SER A 130 22.73 -6.59 11.43
N VAL A 131 23.14 -5.46 10.86
CA VAL A 131 24.02 -5.42 9.68
C VAL A 131 25.47 -5.78 10.04
N VAL A 132 25.87 -5.55 11.29
CA VAL A 132 27.24 -5.82 11.75
C VAL A 132 27.47 -7.31 12.03
N GLU A 133 26.47 -8.06 12.50
CA GLU A 133 26.63 -9.51 12.68
C GLU A 133 26.68 -10.29 11.35
N ALA A 134 25.92 -9.86 10.34
CA ALA A 134 25.91 -10.52 9.03
C ALA A 134 27.20 -10.28 8.20
N ALA A 135 28.01 -9.28 8.56
CA ALA A 135 29.28 -8.98 7.91
C ALA A 135 30.50 -9.67 8.58
N VAL A 136 30.28 -10.43 9.67
CA VAL A 136 31.35 -11.07 10.47
C VAL A 136 31.16 -12.60 10.57
N SER A 137 30.28 -13.19 9.74
CA SER A 137 30.15 -14.65 9.55
C SER A 137 30.38 -15.03 8.09
#